data_AF-A0A6N0M1U7-F1
#
_entry.id   AF-A0A6N0M1U7-F1
#
_cell.length_a   1.000
_cell.length_b   1.000
_cell.length_c   1.000
_cell.angle_alpha   90.00
_cell.angle_beta   90.00
_cell.angle_gamma   90.00
#
_symmetry.space_group_name_H-M   'P 1'
#
loop_
_entity.id
_entity.type
_entity.pdbx_description
1 polymer ?
#
loop_
_entity_poly.entity_id
_entity_poly.type
_entity_poly.pdbx_seq_one_letter_code
_entity_poly.pdbx_strand_id
1 'polypeptide(L)'
;MSNNIQTKDQNGIQTRNRNVAQPQDIQNQARGLLNNLVSSVQTLVSDITALEVNTMVVDRINASKFNAWEAYQEIYSIHDPDYFEAKGIPEEGSQAQELHKRYKSLFNQLEREYFYLLLEEGSDFYNPYDDRVKRYRQRLEYAKRHQSNLVEADQENVKLAEPILPAPTPVLDDQDENNQNDWIENFKEIQRLLNNDKFVRTLRKMYELKAALDSSNVKSTKIDIIYAQTVMQLDGDIITRYHKDLFGLPEEAKNLIISTHNQGVISGEKQWRGTFSFLISLVQGIANLSRS
;
A
#
# COMPACT_ATOMS: atom_id res chain seq x y z
N MET A 1 -8.43 90.39 20.40
CA MET A 1 -8.80 89.17 19.65
C MET A 1 -7.93 88.06 20.20
N SER A 2 -8.54 87.20 21.01
CA SER A 2 -7.84 86.34 21.97
C SER A 2 -7.43 84.99 21.38
N ASN A 3 -6.22 84.55 21.75
CA ASN A 3 -5.65 83.22 21.55
C ASN A 3 -6.44 82.12 22.28
N ASN A 4 -6.44 80.91 21.70
CA ASN A 4 -6.48 79.56 22.31
C ASN A 4 -6.88 78.55 21.22
N ILE A 5 -6.47 77.29 21.14
CA ILE A 5 -5.69 76.36 21.97
C ILE A 5 -5.20 75.24 21.02
N GLN A 6 -4.04 74.69 21.36
CA GLN A 6 -3.45 73.48 20.81
C GLN A 6 -4.19 72.24 21.33
N THR A 7 -4.75 71.40 20.47
CA THR A 7 -5.08 70.01 20.82
C THR A 7 -4.48 69.04 19.82
N LYS A 8 -3.60 68.23 20.39
CA LYS A 8 -2.88 67.10 19.84
C LYS A 8 -3.81 65.91 19.97
N ASP A 9 -4.24 65.30 18.87
CA ASP A 9 -4.76 63.94 18.88
C ASP A 9 -4.09 63.13 17.77
N GLN A 10 -3.07 62.39 18.19
CA GLN A 10 -2.57 61.22 17.50
C GLN A 10 -3.64 60.14 17.62
N ASN A 11 -4.21 59.69 16.50
CA ASN A 11 -4.75 58.34 16.33
C ASN A 11 -5.06 58.09 14.84
N GLY A 12 -4.01 58.06 14.03
CA GLY A 12 -4.07 57.44 12.71
C GLY A 12 -4.04 55.92 12.88
N ILE A 13 -5.18 55.31 13.16
CA ILE A 13 -5.35 53.86 13.00
C ILE A 13 -5.24 53.60 11.50
N GLN A 14 -4.06 53.15 11.07
CA GLN A 14 -3.90 52.47 9.79
C GLN A 14 -4.83 51.26 9.80
N THR A 15 -5.98 51.41 9.15
CA THR A 15 -6.81 50.29 8.74
C THR A 15 -5.98 49.44 7.80
N ARG A 16 -5.34 48.42 8.39
CA ARG A 16 -4.72 47.29 7.72
C ARG A 16 -5.70 46.81 6.66
N ASN A 17 -5.37 47.01 5.39
CA ASN A 17 -6.07 46.45 4.24
C ASN A 17 -6.26 44.96 4.50
N ARG A 18 -7.46 44.55 4.94
CA ARG A 18 -7.88 43.17 4.81
C ARG A 18 -8.03 43.01 3.30
N ASN A 19 -7.11 42.26 2.69
CA ASN A 19 -7.32 41.68 1.38
C ASN A 19 -8.63 40.87 1.48
N VAL A 20 -9.73 41.52 1.11
CA VAL A 20 -10.99 40.86 0.84
C VAL A 20 -10.69 40.02 -0.39
N ALA A 21 -10.43 38.73 -0.19
CA ALA A 21 -10.29 37.78 -1.30
C ALA A 21 -11.48 38.01 -2.23
N GLN A 22 -11.20 38.37 -3.49
CA GLN A 22 -12.26 38.67 -4.43
C GLN A 22 -13.11 37.41 -4.60
N PRO A 23 -14.44 37.53 -4.79
CA PRO A 23 -15.33 36.37 -4.99
C PRO A 23 -14.84 35.39 -6.08
N GLN A 24 -14.08 35.88 -7.07
CA GLN A 24 -13.47 35.07 -8.12
C GLN A 24 -12.30 34.20 -7.63
N ASP A 25 -11.50 34.65 -6.66
CA ASP A 25 -10.41 33.83 -6.08
C ASP A 25 -10.98 32.65 -5.29
N ILE A 26 -12.06 32.88 -4.53
CA ILE A 26 -12.74 31.82 -3.78
C ILE A 26 -13.38 30.80 -4.73
N GLN A 27 -13.97 31.25 -5.84
CA GLN A 27 -14.52 30.36 -6.87
C GLN A 27 -13.45 29.55 -7.59
N ASN A 28 -12.31 30.16 -7.91
CA ASN A 28 -11.19 29.48 -8.56
C ASN A 28 -10.53 28.46 -7.63
N GLN A 29 -10.40 28.80 -6.34
CA GLN A 29 -9.88 27.88 -5.32
C GLN A 29 -10.85 26.71 -5.06
N ALA A 30 -12.16 26.97 -5.02
CA ALA A 30 -13.18 25.93 -4.92
C ALA A 30 -13.15 25.00 -6.14
N ARG A 31 -13.00 25.54 -7.36
CA ARG A 31 -12.84 24.74 -8.58
C ARG A 31 -11.56 23.90 -8.56
N GLY A 32 -10.46 24.44 -8.07
CA GLY A 32 -9.20 23.70 -7.89
C GLY A 32 -9.34 22.53 -6.92
N LEU A 33 -9.96 22.75 -5.75
CA LEU A 33 -10.24 21.69 -4.77
C LEU A 33 -11.19 20.63 -5.31
N LEU A 34 -12.22 21.03 -6.07
CA LEU A 34 -13.13 20.10 -6.73
C LEU A 34 -12.45 19.24 -7.78
N ASN A 35 -11.59 19.83 -8.62
CA ASN A 35 -10.83 19.07 -9.62
C ASN A 35 -9.88 18.06 -8.96
N ASN A 36 -9.20 18.46 -7.87
CA ASN A 36 -8.34 17.56 -7.11
C ASN A 36 -9.13 16.43 -6.45
N LEU A 37 -10.33 16.73 -5.93
CA LEU A 37 -11.23 15.73 -5.34
C LEU A 37 -11.73 14.74 -6.40
N VAL A 38 -12.16 15.22 -7.57
CA VAL A 38 -12.60 14.38 -8.70
C VAL A 38 -11.46 13.50 -9.18
N SER A 39 -10.25 14.04 -9.33
CA SER A 39 -9.06 13.27 -9.69
C SER A 39 -8.75 12.20 -8.64
N SER A 40 -8.82 12.53 -7.36
CA SER A 40 -8.57 11.55 -6.27
C SER A 40 -9.62 10.44 -6.26
N VAL A 41 -10.89 10.76 -6.50
CA VAL A 41 -11.98 9.77 -6.63
C VAL A 41 -11.78 8.90 -7.86
N GLN A 42 -11.39 9.50 -9.00
CA GLN A 42 -11.12 8.75 -10.22
C GLN A 42 -9.93 7.79 -10.04
N THR A 43 -8.86 8.23 -9.39
CA THR A 43 -7.72 7.36 -9.04
C THR A 43 -8.18 6.23 -8.11
N LEU A 44 -8.92 6.53 -7.04
CA LEU A 44 -9.42 5.51 -6.12
C LEU A 44 -10.37 4.49 -6.77
N VAL A 45 -11.26 4.94 -7.67
CA VAL A 45 -12.14 4.04 -8.43
C VAL A 45 -11.35 3.22 -9.44
N SER A 46 -10.32 3.80 -10.06
CA SER A 46 -9.45 3.07 -11.01
C SER A 46 -8.59 2.02 -10.29
N ASP A 47 -8.14 2.33 -9.07
CA ASP A 47 -7.28 1.47 -8.27
C ASP A 47 -8.04 0.31 -7.60
N ILE A 48 -9.33 0.48 -7.33
CA ILE A 48 -10.15 -0.53 -6.67
C ILE A 48 -11.07 -1.20 -7.69
N THR A 49 -10.54 -2.18 -8.40
CA THR A 49 -11.28 -2.94 -9.42
C THR A 49 -12.13 -4.07 -8.83
N ALA A 50 -11.84 -4.50 -7.60
CA ALA A 50 -12.54 -5.60 -6.96
C ALA A 50 -12.51 -5.55 -5.42
N LEU A 51 -13.57 -6.05 -4.80
CA LEU A 51 -13.62 -6.41 -3.38
C LEU A 51 -13.33 -7.90 -3.23
N GLU A 52 -12.38 -8.26 -2.37
CA GLU A 52 -12.01 -9.63 -2.06
C GLU A 52 -12.39 -9.99 -0.62
N VAL A 53 -13.11 -11.09 -0.44
CA VAL A 53 -13.48 -11.66 0.86
C VAL A 53 -12.82 -13.02 0.97
N ASN A 54 -11.92 -13.18 1.95
CA ASN A 54 -11.24 -14.44 2.25
C ASN A 54 -11.71 -14.97 3.60
N THR A 55 -11.93 -16.28 3.69
CA THR A 55 -12.24 -16.95 4.95
C THR A 55 -11.22 -18.03 5.21
N MET A 56 -10.54 -17.87 6.33
CA MET A 56 -9.46 -18.72 6.81
C MET A 56 -9.78 -19.19 8.23
N VAL A 57 -9.37 -20.41 8.55
CA VAL A 57 -9.35 -20.91 9.92
C VAL A 57 -7.90 -20.91 10.37
N VAL A 58 -7.64 -20.22 11.48
CA VAL A 58 -6.34 -20.08 12.11
C VAL A 58 -6.47 -20.52 13.56
N ASP A 59 -5.43 -21.06 14.20
CA ASP A 59 -5.56 -21.42 15.62
C ASP A 59 -5.55 -20.20 16.55
N ARG A 60 -5.06 -19.03 16.11
CA ARG A 60 -5.06 -17.77 16.88
C ARG A 60 -5.23 -16.53 16.01
N ILE A 61 -6.08 -15.60 16.46
CA ILE A 61 -6.20 -14.26 15.88
C ILE A 61 -5.27 -13.29 16.63
N ASN A 62 -4.25 -12.74 15.95
CA ASN A 62 -3.44 -11.66 16.49
C ASN A 62 -4.09 -10.30 16.17
N ALA A 63 -4.72 -9.69 17.17
CA ALA A 63 -5.44 -8.41 17.06
C ALA A 63 -4.52 -7.17 17.19
N SER A 64 -3.26 -7.26 16.78
CA SER A 64 -2.35 -6.11 16.82
C SER A 64 -2.79 -5.06 15.80
N LYS A 65 -3.02 -3.83 16.25
CA LYS A 65 -3.31 -2.70 15.36
C LYS A 65 -2.15 -2.50 14.40
N PHE A 66 -2.44 -2.41 13.10
CA PHE A 66 -1.43 -2.20 12.06
C PHE A 66 -0.54 -1.00 12.37
N ASN A 67 0.77 -1.23 12.42
CA ASN A 67 1.82 -0.22 12.48
C ASN A 67 2.68 -0.33 11.22
N ALA A 68 2.76 0.75 10.45
CA ALA A 68 3.43 0.73 9.15
C ALA A 68 4.94 0.52 9.25
N TRP A 69 5.59 1.05 10.30
CA TRP A 69 7.02 0.88 10.50
C TRP A 69 7.36 -0.56 10.90
N GLU A 70 6.64 -1.10 11.89
CA GLU A 70 6.80 -2.49 12.32
C GLU A 70 6.51 -3.48 11.20
N ALA A 71 5.42 -3.24 10.44
CA ALA A 71 5.08 -4.06 9.29
C ALA A 71 6.17 -4.03 8.21
N TYR A 72 6.73 -2.86 7.94
CA TYR A 72 7.83 -2.71 6.99
C TYR A 72 9.05 -3.53 7.42
N GLN A 73 9.45 -3.39 8.69
CA GLN A 73 10.59 -4.11 9.26
C GLN A 73 10.36 -5.63 9.24
N GLU A 74 9.19 -6.11 9.65
CA GLU A 74 8.86 -7.54 9.67
C GLU A 74 8.84 -8.18 8.27
N ILE A 75 8.39 -7.44 7.24
CA ILE A 75 8.44 -7.93 5.85
C ILE A 75 9.86 -7.86 5.31
N TYR A 76 10.60 -6.78 5.62
CA TYR A 76 11.99 -6.60 5.19
C TYR A 76 12.88 -7.74 5.68
N SER A 77 12.75 -8.11 6.96
CA SER A 77 13.57 -9.15 7.59
C SER A 77 13.41 -10.53 6.95
N ILE A 78 12.39 -10.80 6.14
CA ILE A 78 12.27 -12.05 5.39
C ILE A 78 13.48 -12.27 4.45
N HIS A 79 14.13 -11.18 4.02
CA HIS A 79 15.34 -11.22 3.21
C HIS A 79 16.61 -11.55 4.01
N ASP A 80 16.58 -11.47 5.33
CA ASP A 80 17.74 -11.74 6.18
C ASP A 80 18.17 -13.22 6.01
N PRO A 81 19.47 -13.52 5.86
CA PRO A 81 19.95 -14.88 5.61
C PRO A 81 19.54 -15.88 6.69
N ASP A 82 19.45 -15.42 7.94
CA ASP A 82 19.11 -16.20 9.13
C ASP A 82 17.62 -16.15 9.50
N TYR A 83 16.77 -15.45 8.72
CA TYR A 83 15.36 -15.24 9.07
C TYR A 83 14.62 -16.54 9.38
N PHE A 84 14.74 -17.54 8.49
CA PHE A 84 14.03 -18.81 8.64
C PHE A 84 14.55 -19.61 9.84
N GLU A 85 15.87 -19.62 10.05
CA GLU A 85 16.50 -20.27 11.21
C GLU A 85 16.06 -19.60 12.52
N ALA A 86 16.16 -18.27 12.60
CA ALA A 86 15.81 -17.47 13.78
C ALA A 86 14.33 -17.60 14.15
N LYS A 87 13.43 -17.71 13.16
CA LYS A 87 11.99 -17.94 13.38
C LYS A 87 11.65 -19.42 13.60
N GLY A 88 12.61 -20.33 13.42
CA GLY A 88 12.42 -21.77 13.56
C GLY A 88 11.53 -22.39 12.49
N ILE A 89 11.50 -21.80 11.29
CA ILE A 89 10.74 -22.29 10.15
C ILE A 89 11.45 -23.53 9.59
N PRO A 90 10.75 -24.66 9.37
CA PRO A 90 11.39 -25.88 8.87
C PRO A 90 12.01 -25.66 7.48
N GLU A 91 13.25 -26.09 7.28
CA GLU A 91 13.95 -25.94 5.99
C GLU A 91 13.73 -27.12 5.04
N GLU A 92 13.47 -28.31 5.57
CA GLU A 92 13.43 -29.55 4.82
C GLU A 92 12.00 -30.05 4.55
N GLY A 93 11.80 -30.58 3.35
CA GLY A 93 10.52 -31.13 2.88
C GLY A 93 9.81 -30.22 1.87
N SER A 94 8.92 -30.80 1.06
CA SER A 94 8.23 -30.07 -0.02
C SER A 94 7.31 -28.96 0.51
N GLN A 95 6.69 -29.16 1.68
CA GLN A 95 5.84 -28.14 2.31
C GLN A 95 6.65 -26.98 2.90
N ALA A 96 7.80 -27.28 3.52
CA ALA A 96 8.76 -26.29 4.01
C ALA A 96 9.27 -25.38 2.89
N GLN A 97 9.69 -25.98 1.78
CA GLN A 97 10.14 -25.23 0.60
C GLN A 97 9.04 -24.34 0.01
N GLU A 98 7.79 -24.83 -0.02
CA GLU A 98 6.65 -24.04 -0.48
C GLU A 98 6.33 -22.87 0.46
N LEU A 99 6.43 -23.09 1.78
CA LEU A 99 6.28 -22.03 2.78
C LEU A 99 7.37 -20.95 2.63
N HIS A 100 8.63 -21.35 2.45
CA HIS A 100 9.75 -20.42 2.19
C HIS A 100 9.52 -19.59 0.93
N LYS A 101 9.02 -20.20 -0.15
CA LYS A 101 8.66 -19.48 -1.39
C LYS A 101 7.58 -18.44 -1.13
N ARG A 102 6.56 -18.77 -0.33
CA ARG A 102 5.47 -17.84 0.02
C ARG A 102 5.97 -16.65 0.84
N TYR A 103 6.82 -16.88 1.84
CA TYR A 103 7.48 -15.79 2.58
C TYR A 103 8.28 -14.88 1.66
N LYS A 104 9.21 -15.46 0.88
CA LYS A 104 10.04 -14.69 -0.06
C LYS A 104 9.19 -13.91 -1.08
N SER A 105 8.06 -14.47 -1.49
CA SER A 105 7.11 -13.77 -2.35
C SER A 105 6.56 -12.49 -1.70
N LEU A 106 6.33 -12.44 -0.38
CA LEU A 106 5.85 -11.23 0.28
C LEU A 106 6.85 -10.08 0.17
N PHE A 107 8.12 -10.37 0.47
CA PHE A 107 9.22 -9.43 0.29
C PHE A 107 9.31 -8.94 -1.16
N ASN A 108 9.42 -9.88 -2.10
CA ASN A 108 9.53 -9.59 -3.54
C ASN A 108 8.35 -8.75 -4.07
N GLN A 109 7.15 -8.90 -3.51
CA GLN A 109 5.98 -8.12 -3.90
C GLN A 109 6.05 -6.69 -3.38
N LEU A 110 6.35 -6.48 -2.10
CA LEU A 110 6.50 -5.14 -1.51
C LEU A 110 7.59 -4.34 -2.22
N GLU A 111 8.67 -5.05 -2.50
CA GLU A 111 9.84 -4.54 -3.16
C GLU A 111 9.60 -4.13 -4.63
N ARG A 112 8.83 -4.93 -5.37
CA ARG A 112 8.38 -4.56 -6.72
C ARG A 112 7.52 -3.30 -6.70
N GLU A 113 6.64 -3.14 -5.71
CA GLU A 113 5.85 -1.90 -5.59
C GLU A 113 6.73 -0.69 -5.35
N TYR A 114 7.73 -0.81 -4.48
CA TYR A 114 8.73 0.24 -4.29
C TYR A 114 9.44 0.57 -5.61
N PHE A 115 9.84 -0.47 -6.34
CA PHE A 115 10.51 -0.30 -7.62
C PHE A 115 9.65 0.42 -8.66
N TYR A 116 8.34 0.14 -8.72
CA TYR A 116 7.41 0.88 -9.57
C TYR A 116 7.34 2.36 -9.23
N LEU A 117 7.38 2.73 -7.94
CA LEU A 117 7.43 4.14 -7.54
C LEU A 117 8.67 4.86 -8.06
N LEU A 118 9.82 4.18 -8.20
CA LEU A 118 11.04 4.76 -8.77
C LEU A 118 10.96 4.95 -10.29
N LEU A 119 10.13 4.17 -10.98
CA LEU A 119 9.99 4.20 -12.44
C LEU A 119 8.84 5.09 -12.94
N GLU A 120 7.80 5.29 -12.15
CA GLU A 120 6.58 5.99 -12.54
C GLU A 120 6.81 7.50 -12.68
N GLU A 121 6.76 8.02 -13.92
CA GLU A 121 6.86 9.45 -14.19
C GLU A 121 5.74 10.22 -13.47
N GLY A 122 6.10 11.13 -12.57
CA GLY A 122 5.16 11.86 -11.72
C GLY A 122 5.06 11.35 -10.28
N SER A 123 5.70 10.22 -9.96
CA SER A 123 5.93 9.79 -8.57
C SER A 123 6.95 10.70 -7.89
N ASP A 124 6.75 10.97 -6.60
CA ASP A 124 7.72 11.69 -5.76
C ASP A 124 9.08 10.98 -5.66
N PHE A 125 9.13 9.70 -6.03
CA PHE A 125 10.32 8.85 -6.03
C PHE A 125 10.99 8.74 -7.40
N TYR A 126 10.38 9.29 -8.46
CA TYR A 126 10.94 9.22 -9.81
C TYR A 126 12.25 9.98 -9.89
N ASN A 127 13.34 9.26 -10.10
CA ASN A 127 14.64 9.84 -10.41
C ASN A 127 15.30 9.03 -11.54
N PRO A 128 15.32 9.54 -12.79
CA PRO A 128 15.90 8.82 -13.92
C PRO A 128 17.42 8.66 -13.82
N TYR A 129 18.06 9.41 -12.92
CA TYR A 129 19.49 9.34 -12.63
C TYR A 129 19.81 8.48 -11.41
N ASP A 130 18.83 7.88 -10.76
CA ASP A 130 19.05 6.93 -9.66
C ASP A 130 19.84 5.73 -10.19
N ASP A 131 20.93 5.39 -9.52
CA ASP A 131 21.81 4.30 -9.96
C ASP A 131 21.11 2.94 -9.94
N ARG A 132 20.09 2.76 -9.08
CA ARG A 132 19.22 1.57 -9.05
C ARG A 132 18.41 1.48 -10.34
N VAL A 133 17.82 2.59 -10.77
CA VAL A 133 17.05 2.68 -12.03
C VAL A 133 17.97 2.47 -13.24
N LYS A 134 19.19 3.03 -13.24
CA LYS A 134 20.18 2.80 -14.30
C LYS A 134 20.57 1.33 -14.42
N ARG A 135 20.91 0.68 -13.30
CA ARG A 135 21.28 -0.75 -13.26
C ARG A 135 20.15 -1.63 -13.78
N TYR A 136 18.92 -1.36 -13.36
CA TYR A 136 17.76 -2.07 -13.89
C TYR A 136 17.63 -1.91 -15.41
N ARG A 137 17.65 -0.67 -15.92
CA ARG A 137 17.53 -0.41 -17.36
C ARG A 137 18.62 -1.13 -18.15
N GLN A 138 19.85 -1.13 -17.65
CA GLN A 138 20.98 -1.85 -18.28
C GLN A 138 20.76 -3.36 -18.32
N ARG A 139 20.31 -3.96 -17.22
CA ARG A 139 20.05 -5.41 -17.14
C ARG A 139 18.83 -5.81 -17.98
N LEU A 140 17.80 -4.97 -18.03
CA LEU A 140 16.63 -5.15 -18.90
C LEU A 140 17.01 -5.10 -20.38
N GLU A 141 17.83 -4.11 -20.79
CA GLU A 141 18.36 -4.02 -22.16
C GLU A 141 19.22 -5.23 -22.53
N TYR A 142 20.03 -5.73 -21.59
CA TYR A 142 20.76 -6.98 -21.78
C TYR A 142 19.81 -8.16 -21.99
N ALA A 143 18.76 -8.29 -21.16
CA ALA A 143 17.80 -9.39 -21.27
C ALA A 143 16.99 -9.34 -22.57
N LYS A 144 16.51 -8.16 -22.99
CA LYS A 144 15.80 -7.95 -24.27
C LYS A 144 16.62 -8.36 -25.49
N ARG A 145 17.94 -8.19 -25.43
CA ARG A 145 18.85 -8.62 -26.52
C ARG A 145 18.98 -10.14 -26.64
N HIS A 146 18.70 -10.87 -25.56
CA HIS A 146 18.85 -12.32 -25.51
C HIS A 146 17.50 -13.07 -25.44
N GLN A 147 16.38 -12.36 -25.29
CA GLN A 147 15.01 -12.88 -25.33
C GLN A 147 14.07 -11.93 -26.08
N SER A 148 13.54 -12.37 -27.22
CA SER A 148 12.79 -11.54 -28.18
C SER A 148 11.38 -11.12 -27.73
N ASN A 149 10.82 -11.74 -26.67
CA ASN A 149 9.43 -11.56 -26.22
C ASN A 149 9.33 -11.19 -24.73
N LEU A 150 10.21 -10.30 -24.25
CA LEU A 150 10.33 -9.97 -22.85
C LEU A 150 9.32 -8.86 -22.47
N VAL A 151 8.36 -9.19 -21.59
CA VAL A 151 7.41 -8.21 -21.03
C VAL A 151 8.04 -7.57 -19.80
N GLU A 152 8.21 -6.24 -19.82
CA GLU A 152 8.90 -5.49 -18.76
C GLU A 152 8.22 -5.60 -17.38
N ALA A 153 6.90 -5.85 -17.36
CA ALA A 153 6.09 -6.04 -16.16
C ALA A 153 6.09 -7.49 -15.63
N ASP A 154 6.82 -8.42 -16.25
CA ASP A 154 6.85 -9.82 -15.84
C ASP A 154 7.72 -10.05 -14.59
N GLN A 155 7.23 -10.89 -13.69
CA GLN A 155 7.79 -11.18 -12.37
C GLN A 155 9.23 -11.74 -12.43
N GLU A 156 9.59 -12.47 -13.50
CA GLU A 156 10.95 -12.98 -13.70
C GLU A 156 11.95 -11.88 -14.09
N ASN A 157 11.49 -10.80 -14.75
CA ASN A 157 12.35 -9.70 -15.19
C ASN A 157 12.60 -8.66 -14.09
N VAL A 158 11.69 -8.56 -13.11
CA VAL A 158 11.88 -7.74 -11.90
C VAL A 158 13.03 -8.27 -11.03
N LYS A 159 13.29 -9.59 -11.03
CA LYS A 159 14.44 -10.19 -10.31
C LYS A 159 15.80 -9.71 -10.82
N LEU A 160 15.86 -9.25 -12.08
CA LEU A 160 17.08 -8.69 -12.64
C LEU A 160 17.47 -7.37 -11.97
N ALA A 161 16.55 -6.68 -11.28
CA ALA A 161 16.87 -5.43 -10.62
C ALA A 161 17.81 -5.58 -9.40
N GLU A 162 17.91 -6.78 -8.79
CA GLU A 162 18.39 -6.95 -7.39
C GLU A 162 17.84 -5.82 -6.51
N PRO A 163 16.56 -5.91 -6.19
CA PRO A 163 15.91 -4.78 -5.56
C PRO A 163 16.44 -4.50 -4.13
N ILE A 164 16.45 -3.19 -3.80
CA ILE A 164 17.00 -2.64 -2.56
C ILE A 164 15.85 -1.86 -1.93
N LEU A 165 14.93 -2.55 -1.25
CA LEU A 165 14.15 -1.88 -0.21
C LEU A 165 15.17 -1.20 0.74
N PRO A 166 14.97 0.09 1.12
CA PRO A 166 15.88 0.73 2.07
C PRO A 166 15.91 -0.03 3.38
N ALA A 167 17.10 -0.34 3.89
CA ALA A 167 17.25 -1.12 5.11
C ALA A 167 16.70 -0.34 6.32
N PRO A 168 15.78 -0.92 7.11
CA PRO A 168 15.20 -0.24 8.28
C PRO A 168 16.19 -0.15 9.46
N THR A 169 17.17 -1.05 9.49
CA THR A 169 18.23 -1.11 10.50
C THR A 169 19.59 -0.77 9.87
N PRO A 170 20.48 -0.11 10.62
CA PRO A 170 21.83 0.18 10.13
C PRO A 170 22.57 -1.13 9.87
N VAL A 171 23.19 -1.24 8.71
CA VAL A 171 24.17 -2.30 8.43
C VAL A 171 25.43 -1.90 9.18
N LEU A 172 25.71 -2.59 10.29
CA LEU A 172 26.94 -2.38 11.04
C LEU A 172 28.05 -3.14 10.32
N ASP A 173 28.65 -2.50 9.31
CA ASP A 173 29.91 -2.98 8.76
C ASP A 173 31.05 -2.17 9.41
N ASP A 174 31.90 -2.84 10.20
CA ASP A 174 32.97 -2.21 10.98
C ASP A 174 34.04 -1.50 10.12
N GLN A 175 33.92 -1.59 8.78
CA GLN A 175 34.85 -1.07 7.79
C GLN A 175 34.40 0.23 7.10
N ASP A 176 33.16 0.69 7.30
CA ASP A 176 32.59 1.82 6.53
C ASP A 176 32.18 3.02 7.41
N GLU A 177 32.95 4.10 7.34
CA GLU A 177 32.71 5.35 8.08
C GLU A 177 31.41 6.07 7.64
N ASN A 178 30.81 5.68 6.51
CA ASN A 178 29.60 6.30 5.96
C ASN A 178 28.28 5.67 6.45
N ASN A 179 28.32 4.55 7.19
CA ASN A 179 27.12 3.79 7.61
C ASN A 179 26.04 4.62 8.31
N GLN A 180 26.43 5.67 9.03
CA GLN A 180 25.48 6.55 9.72
C GLN A 180 24.71 7.47 8.76
N ASN A 181 25.37 7.96 7.69
CA ASN A 181 24.73 8.81 6.68
C ASN A 181 23.78 7.99 5.81
N ASP A 182 24.20 6.79 5.40
CA ASP A 182 23.39 5.87 4.61
C ASP A 182 22.12 5.43 5.37
N TRP A 183 22.24 5.19 6.68
CA TRP A 183 21.08 4.90 7.52
C TRP A 183 20.12 6.10 7.63
N ILE A 184 20.62 7.33 7.76
CA ILE A 184 19.77 8.53 7.80
C ILE A 184 19.02 8.70 6.47
N GLU A 185 19.67 8.44 5.36
CA GLU A 185 19.06 8.48 4.02
C GLU A 185 18.00 7.39 3.86
N ASN A 186 18.31 6.14 4.23
CA ASN A 186 17.36 5.04 4.24
C ASN A 186 16.15 5.33 5.14
N PHE A 187 16.37 5.85 6.34
CA PHE A 187 15.29 6.22 7.27
C PHE A 187 14.35 7.27 6.64
N LYS A 188 14.90 8.32 6.03
CA LYS A 188 14.11 9.34 5.34
C LYS A 188 13.35 8.76 4.15
N GLU A 189 13.99 7.87 3.38
CA GLU A 189 13.36 7.20 2.26
C GLU A 189 12.20 6.32 2.71
N ILE A 190 12.39 5.50 3.75
CA ILE A 190 11.32 4.70 4.37
C ILE A 190 10.20 5.62 4.87
N GLN A 191 10.50 6.71 5.57
CA GLN A 191 9.46 7.65 6.02
C GLN A 191 8.64 8.20 4.86
N ARG A 192 9.28 8.52 3.72
CA ARG A 192 8.56 8.93 2.52
C ARG A 192 7.69 7.80 1.99
N LEU A 193 8.18 6.56 1.97
CA LEU A 193 7.40 5.39 1.53
C LEU A 193 6.18 5.15 2.42
N LEU A 194 6.34 5.28 3.74
CA LEU A 194 5.25 5.12 4.71
C LEU A 194 4.26 6.30 4.71
N ASN A 195 4.57 7.38 3.99
CA ASN A 195 3.62 8.46 3.69
C ASN A 195 2.94 8.29 2.31
N ASN A 196 3.34 7.29 1.52
CA ASN A 196 2.70 6.99 0.25
C ASN A 196 1.53 6.01 0.46
N ASP A 197 0.30 6.49 0.22
CA ASP A 197 -0.93 5.72 0.47
C ASP A 197 -0.99 4.38 -0.28
N LYS A 198 -0.51 4.34 -1.54
CA LYS A 198 -0.51 3.13 -2.36
C LYS A 198 0.45 2.10 -1.76
N PHE A 199 1.66 2.53 -1.41
CA PHE A 199 2.66 1.68 -0.77
C PHE A 199 2.18 1.15 0.59
N VAL A 200 1.60 2.00 1.45
CA VAL A 200 1.10 1.60 2.77
C VAL A 200 -0.06 0.60 2.67
N ARG A 201 -0.94 0.73 1.66
CA ARG A 201 -2.00 -0.26 1.41
C ARG A 201 -1.42 -1.61 1.01
N THR A 202 -0.44 -1.64 0.10
CA THR A 202 0.25 -2.88 -0.27
C THR A 202 0.97 -3.48 0.93
N LEU A 203 1.70 -2.68 1.70
CA LEU A 203 2.39 -3.12 2.91
C LEU A 203 1.43 -3.74 3.93
N ARG A 204 0.26 -3.11 4.15
CA ARG A 204 -0.78 -3.69 5.02
C ARG A 204 -1.25 -5.05 4.52
N LYS A 205 -1.54 -5.17 3.22
CA LYS A 205 -1.94 -6.44 2.61
C LYS A 205 -0.84 -7.51 2.78
N MET A 206 0.42 -7.16 2.57
CA MET A 206 1.54 -8.08 2.75
C MET A 206 1.70 -8.50 4.22
N TYR A 207 1.51 -7.58 5.15
CA TYR A 207 1.58 -7.86 6.58
C TYR A 207 0.44 -8.78 7.06
N GLU A 208 -0.77 -8.59 6.54
CA GLU A 208 -1.91 -9.49 6.80
C GLU A 208 -1.66 -10.89 6.24
N LEU A 209 -1.10 -11.00 5.04
CA LEU A 209 -0.70 -12.30 4.46
C LEU A 209 0.44 -12.94 5.25
N LYS A 210 1.42 -12.17 5.73
CA LYS A 210 2.48 -12.67 6.61
C LYS A 210 1.88 -13.23 7.90
N ALA A 211 0.96 -12.51 8.54
CA ALA A 211 0.29 -12.99 9.75
C ALA A 211 -0.45 -14.32 9.53
N ALA A 212 -1.00 -14.53 8.33
CA ALA A 212 -1.58 -15.81 7.93
C ALA A 212 -0.53 -16.90 7.63
N LEU A 213 0.65 -16.54 7.13
CA LEU A 213 1.74 -17.50 6.90
C LEU A 213 2.45 -17.93 8.18
N ASP A 214 2.64 -17.00 9.13
CA ASP A 214 3.26 -17.27 10.43
C ASP A 214 2.54 -18.41 11.15
N SER A 215 1.26 -18.62 10.83
CA SER A 215 0.36 -19.54 11.49
C SER A 215 0.40 -19.36 13.01
N SER A 216 -0.40 -20.11 13.72
CA SER A 216 -0.31 -20.22 15.17
C SER A 216 1.03 -20.81 15.66
N ASN A 217 1.77 -21.51 14.79
CA ASN A 217 3.05 -22.13 15.09
C ASN A 217 3.97 -22.07 13.86
N VAL A 218 4.89 -21.10 13.84
CA VAL A 218 5.86 -20.89 12.76
C VAL A 218 6.76 -22.12 12.47
N LYS A 219 6.79 -23.10 13.39
CA LYS A 219 7.51 -24.39 13.23
C LYS A 219 6.66 -25.47 12.56
N SER A 220 5.38 -25.22 12.33
CA SER A 220 4.45 -26.12 11.66
C SER A 220 4.53 -25.91 10.15
N THR A 221 4.67 -26.99 9.39
CA THR A 221 4.53 -26.92 7.92
C THR A 221 3.07 -26.88 7.47
N LYS A 222 2.10 -26.95 8.41
CA LYS A 222 0.69 -26.72 8.08
C LYS A 222 0.47 -25.24 7.84
N ILE A 223 0.28 -24.91 6.58
CA ILE A 223 -0.08 -23.59 6.12
C ILE A 223 -1.56 -23.36 6.41
N ASP A 224 -1.92 -22.20 6.98
CA ASP A 224 -3.32 -21.82 7.15
C ASP A 224 -4.03 -21.77 5.78
N ILE A 225 -5.14 -22.48 5.66
CA ILE A 225 -5.85 -22.68 4.39
C ILE A 225 -6.94 -21.61 4.27
N ILE A 226 -6.91 -20.85 3.17
CA ILE A 226 -8.08 -20.08 2.73
C ILE A 226 -9.11 -21.08 2.22
N TYR A 227 -10.14 -21.36 3.01
CA TYR A 227 -11.16 -22.33 2.66
C TYR A 227 -12.18 -21.80 1.67
N ALA A 228 -12.44 -20.48 1.70
CA ALA A 228 -13.36 -19.82 0.79
C ALA A 228 -12.85 -18.43 0.42
N GLN A 229 -12.98 -18.09 -0.85
CA GLN A 229 -12.60 -16.79 -1.41
C GLN A 229 -13.71 -16.33 -2.35
N THR A 230 -14.17 -15.09 -2.20
CA THR A 230 -15.08 -14.44 -3.13
C THR A 230 -14.48 -13.13 -3.60
N VAL A 231 -14.37 -12.95 -4.90
CA VAL A 231 -13.95 -11.70 -5.54
C VAL A 231 -15.16 -11.10 -6.24
N MET A 232 -15.49 -9.84 -5.91
CA MET A 232 -16.56 -9.05 -6.52
C MET A 232 -15.93 -7.91 -7.31
N GLN A 233 -16.04 -7.94 -8.63
CA GLN A 233 -15.48 -6.93 -9.52
C GLN A 233 -16.45 -5.77 -9.74
N LEU A 234 -15.93 -4.62 -10.17
CA LEU A 234 -16.72 -3.41 -10.47
C LEU A 234 -17.76 -3.60 -11.58
N ASP A 235 -17.48 -4.47 -12.55
CA ASP A 235 -18.38 -4.84 -13.63
C ASP A 235 -19.52 -5.76 -13.18
N GLY A 236 -19.50 -6.21 -11.93
CA GLY A 236 -20.53 -7.03 -11.32
C GLY A 236 -20.21 -8.52 -11.31
N ASP A 237 -19.05 -8.94 -11.80
CA ASP A 237 -18.64 -10.34 -11.75
C ASP A 237 -18.33 -10.75 -10.31
N ILE A 238 -19.02 -11.80 -9.84
CA ILE A 238 -18.82 -12.40 -8.52
C ILE A 238 -18.29 -13.81 -8.72
N ILE A 239 -17.03 -14.02 -8.34
CA ILE A 239 -16.37 -15.32 -8.44
C ILE A 239 -16.09 -15.85 -7.04
N THR A 240 -16.80 -16.91 -6.67
CA THR A 240 -16.56 -17.66 -5.43
C THR A 240 -15.77 -18.94 -5.72
N ARG A 241 -14.72 -19.18 -4.96
CA ARG A 241 -13.88 -20.38 -5.02
C ARG A 241 -13.77 -20.99 -3.63
N TYR A 242 -13.78 -22.31 -3.58
CA TYR A 242 -13.60 -23.08 -2.35
C TYR A 242 -12.36 -23.95 -2.47
N HIS A 243 -11.58 -24.01 -1.40
CA HIS A 243 -10.48 -24.98 -1.33
C HIS A 243 -11.06 -26.38 -1.16
N LYS A 244 -10.53 -27.37 -1.90
CA LYS A 244 -11.05 -28.75 -1.89
C LYS A 244 -11.11 -29.35 -0.47
N ASP A 245 -10.15 -29.00 0.38
CA ASP A 245 -10.05 -29.54 1.74
C ASP A 245 -11.21 -29.08 2.64
N LEU A 246 -11.94 -28.01 2.27
CA LEU A 246 -13.18 -27.59 2.95
C LEU A 246 -14.19 -28.73 3.00
N PHE A 247 -14.27 -29.52 1.92
CA PHE A 247 -15.22 -30.62 1.79
C PHE A 247 -14.78 -31.89 2.51
N GLY A 248 -13.55 -31.93 3.03
CA GLY A 248 -13.04 -33.00 3.89
C GLY A 248 -13.24 -32.73 5.39
N LEU A 249 -13.69 -31.53 5.77
CA LEU A 249 -13.92 -31.16 7.16
C LEU A 249 -15.22 -31.78 7.73
N PRO A 250 -15.34 -31.92 9.06
CA PRO A 250 -16.60 -32.26 9.71
C PRO A 250 -17.71 -31.29 9.29
N GLU A 251 -18.94 -31.80 9.15
CA GLU A 251 -20.10 -31.01 8.68
C GLU A 251 -20.30 -29.72 9.46
N GLU A 252 -20.16 -29.76 10.79
CA GLU A 252 -20.31 -28.58 11.64
C GLU A 252 -19.27 -27.49 11.31
N ALA A 253 -18.00 -27.87 11.17
CA ALA A 253 -16.91 -26.94 10.84
C ALA A 253 -17.07 -26.39 9.42
N LYS A 254 -17.40 -27.24 8.46
CA LYS A 254 -17.67 -26.85 7.07
C LYS A 254 -18.82 -25.85 6.99
N ASN A 255 -19.95 -26.12 7.65
CA ASN A 255 -21.12 -25.26 7.65
C ASN A 255 -20.85 -23.92 8.35
N LEU A 256 -20.09 -23.94 9.45
CA LEU A 256 -19.62 -22.72 10.10
C LEU A 256 -18.80 -21.86 9.13
N ILE A 257 -17.79 -22.42 8.47
CA ILE A 257 -16.94 -21.69 7.52
C ILE A 257 -17.76 -21.11 6.37
N ILE A 258 -18.64 -21.91 5.75
CA ILE A 258 -19.48 -21.46 4.63
C ILE A 258 -20.44 -20.34 5.09
N SER A 259 -21.07 -20.50 6.26
CA SER A 259 -22.00 -19.49 6.78
C SER A 259 -21.30 -18.18 7.11
N THR A 260 -20.13 -18.24 7.77
CA THR A 260 -19.30 -17.07 8.07
C THR A 260 -18.82 -16.40 6.78
N HIS A 261 -18.37 -17.17 5.79
CA HIS A 261 -17.97 -16.63 4.49
C HIS A 261 -19.12 -15.89 3.83
N ASN A 262 -20.30 -16.51 3.73
CA ASN A 262 -21.48 -15.91 3.11
C ASN A 262 -21.93 -14.64 3.82
N GLN A 263 -21.89 -14.60 5.16
CA GLN A 263 -22.16 -13.38 5.93
C GLN A 263 -21.14 -12.28 5.62
N GLY A 264 -19.86 -12.64 5.50
CA GLY A 264 -18.79 -11.73 5.08
C GLY A 264 -19.02 -11.18 3.67
N VAL A 265 -19.41 -12.04 2.72
CA VAL A 265 -19.73 -11.64 1.34
C VAL A 265 -20.91 -10.67 1.30
N ILE A 266 -22.03 -10.98 1.97
CA ILE A 266 -23.21 -10.12 2.00
C ILE A 266 -22.89 -8.75 2.63
N SER A 267 -22.14 -8.77 3.75
CA SER A 267 -21.74 -7.54 4.44
C SER A 267 -20.79 -6.71 3.58
N GLY A 268 -19.81 -7.37 2.95
CA GLY A 268 -18.87 -6.76 2.02
C GLY A 268 -19.57 -6.15 0.82
N GLU A 269 -20.48 -6.88 0.17
CA GLU A 269 -21.26 -6.38 -0.96
C GLU A 269 -22.07 -5.14 -0.57
N LYS A 270 -22.74 -5.17 0.59
CA LYS A 270 -23.52 -4.03 1.07
C LYS A 270 -22.65 -2.80 1.31
N GLN A 271 -21.49 -2.96 1.95
CA GLN A 271 -20.54 -1.87 2.18
C GLN A 271 -20.00 -1.34 0.84
N TRP A 272 -19.63 -2.24 -0.07
CA TRP A 272 -19.10 -1.91 -1.39
C TRP A 272 -20.08 -1.09 -2.22
N ARG A 273 -21.35 -1.55 -2.31
CA ARG A 273 -22.42 -0.80 -2.97
C ARG A 273 -22.64 0.57 -2.33
N GLY A 274 -22.61 0.64 -1.00
CA GLY A 274 -22.75 1.89 -0.25
C GLY A 274 -21.65 2.89 -0.60
N THR A 275 -20.39 2.45 -0.62
CA THR A 275 -19.24 3.28 -1.02
C THR A 275 -19.38 3.75 -2.47
N PHE A 276 -19.74 2.87 -3.39
CA PHE A 276 -19.92 3.23 -4.79
C PHE A 276 -21.05 4.25 -4.99
N SER A 277 -22.21 4.03 -4.33
CA SER A 277 -23.31 4.99 -4.34
C SER A 277 -22.91 6.35 -3.76
N PHE A 278 -22.12 6.37 -2.68
CA PHE A 278 -21.58 7.62 -2.12
C PHE A 278 -20.69 8.36 -3.12
N LEU A 279 -19.74 7.67 -3.77
CA LEU A 279 -18.84 8.28 -4.76
C LEU A 279 -19.61 8.83 -5.97
N ILE A 280 -20.59 8.08 -6.49
CA ILE A 280 -21.48 8.57 -7.56
C ILE A 280 -22.23 9.82 -7.12
N SER A 281 -22.79 9.80 -5.90
CA SER A 281 -23.56 10.93 -5.37
C SER A 281 -22.70 12.19 -5.21
N LEU A 282 -21.44 12.00 -4.79
CA LEU A 282 -20.45 13.08 -4.72
C LEU A 282 -20.16 13.66 -6.11
N VAL A 283 -19.86 12.82 -7.10
CA VAL A 283 -19.59 13.27 -8.49
C VAL A 283 -20.81 13.96 -9.09
N GLN A 284 -22.01 13.41 -8.91
CA GLN A 284 -23.26 14.03 -9.37
C GLN A 284 -23.51 15.39 -8.70
N GLY A 285 -23.27 15.48 -7.39
CA GLY A 285 -23.38 16.74 -6.65
C GLY A 285 -22.42 17.81 -7.18
N ILE A 286 -21.17 17.44 -7.46
CA ILE A 286 -20.16 18.34 -8.02
C ILE A 286 -20.52 18.77 -9.44
N ALA A 287 -20.93 17.82 -10.30
CA ALA A 287 -21.33 18.12 -11.68
C ALA A 287 -22.56 19.04 -11.74
N ASN A 288 -23.46 18.95 -10.77
CA ASN A 288 -24.61 19.85 -10.66
C ASN A 288 -24.17 21.25 -10.21
N LEU A 289 -23.21 21.36 -9.28
CA LEU A 289 -22.64 22.63 -8.83
C LEU A 289 -21.81 23.35 -9.92
N SER A 290 -21.21 22.63 -10.86
CA SER A 290 -20.47 23.25 -11.97
C SER A 290 -21.37 23.74 -13.11
N ARG A 291 -22.65 23.32 -13.15
CA ARG A 291 -23.65 23.72 -14.16
C ARG A 291 -24.51 24.90 -13.71
N SER A 292 -24.51 25.23 -12.41
CA SER A 292 -25.12 26.42 -11.80
C SER A 292 -24.15 27.60 -11.77
#